data_AF-A0A419SSM6-F1
#
_entry.id   AF-A0A419SSM6-F1
#
_cell.length_a   1.000
_cell.length_b   1.000
_cell.length_c   1.000
_cell.angle_alpha   90.00
_cell.angle_beta   90.00
_cell.angle_gamma   90.00
#
_symmetry.space_group_name_H-M   'P 1'
#
loop_
_entity.id
_entity.type
_entity.pdbx_description
1 polymer ?
#
loop_
_entity_poly.entity_id
_entity_poly.type
_entity_poly.pdbx_seq_one_letter_code
_entity_poly.pdbx_strand_id
1 'polypeptide(L)'
;MKILRRIMGMKKVRKGAVWLLVVLIMASSVPGAVFAQYDVSQNTYIDAKTTPSGKTGERATLNLIFTNKSSQDLKGVTIMFDQGVAKDEYEATSDAADETTTVSTGSMFPFEITSSTFDGKLLGIIKQGDSKSFSLSGRVRRDLAEGYYTVPLLVKASGSEFRRERVNIWITKSSGTTASGSTQGTIQFELGEDQSTPFGVYPDVMNYNMNLRNSSDITAFDVNIRMKVDQDITKFPFDINDGNYTKHYDRIGGGQKIEIPYSMSIRKEVYSGYYPISFVIEYRDSTEGDIQKAEGIFFVKVQNKEKESETKEFNANDRSKARLIVDGFETNPATVYAGDEFELTLHMKNASENVTASNILFSLESEKVTESAVFTTDESSSSVVVNSLGAGQVTDVKVKMRAGAWVDQRTYALTVVEKFDSPEFKNAEEKVIVNIPVRQVPRINTGTIEVSPDSVNVGSETNVMFPINNTGKVLLYNVMVNFVGDSIQPASSYVGNIKPGEAGNVDAMISAIAPTADDGKIKVLITYEDENGTVSEPVEKEITLMVSEAEESDFGGEDPNALPTDTDPQGFAKYRNVIIASVIVVLAVGTIGGVIVWKRIKKKKETAEEEINHEI
;
A
#
# COMPACT_ATOMS: atom_id res chain seq x y z
N MET A 1 -75.09 -1.08 -6.15
CA MET A 1 -74.85 0.24 -5.53
C MET A 1 -74.83 0.10 -4.00
N LYS A 2 -73.77 -0.49 -3.43
CA LYS A 2 -73.39 -0.47 -2.00
C LYS A 2 -72.03 -1.15 -1.75
N ILE A 3 -71.09 -1.02 -2.70
CA ILE A 3 -69.73 -1.56 -2.60
C ILE A 3 -68.76 -0.52 -3.20
N LEU A 4 -68.87 0.73 -2.75
CA LEU A 4 -67.98 1.83 -3.17
C LEU A 4 -67.84 2.93 -2.11
N ARG A 5 -68.00 2.58 -0.82
CA ARG A 5 -67.61 3.41 0.33
C ARG A 5 -66.81 2.60 1.34
N ARG A 6 -65.64 2.15 0.89
CA ARG A 6 -64.47 1.87 1.75
C ARG A 6 -63.18 1.84 0.89
N ILE A 7 -63.12 2.75 -0.06
CA ILE A 7 -61.89 3.17 -0.75
C ILE A 7 -61.43 4.44 -0.04
N MET A 8 -60.66 4.28 1.04
CA MET A 8 -59.69 5.21 1.64
C MET A 8 -59.43 4.74 3.07
N GLY A 9 -58.36 3.98 3.29
CA GLY A 9 -57.92 3.62 4.65
C GLY A 9 -57.17 2.29 4.84
N MET A 10 -57.07 1.41 3.83
CA MET A 10 -56.53 0.05 4.03
C MET A 10 -55.56 -0.44 2.95
N LYS A 11 -54.63 0.42 2.50
CA LYS A 11 -53.46 -0.01 1.68
C LYS A 11 -52.12 0.50 2.22
N LYS A 12 -51.98 0.67 3.54
CA LYS A 12 -50.68 0.85 4.24
C LYS A 12 -50.32 -0.28 5.21
N VAL A 13 -51.08 -1.39 5.24
CA VAL A 13 -51.00 -2.41 6.32
C VAL A 13 -50.52 -3.79 5.82
N ARG A 14 -49.88 -3.88 4.65
CA ARG A 14 -49.34 -5.17 4.13
C ARG A 14 -47.82 -5.24 3.97
N LYS A 15 -47.06 -4.34 4.62
CA LYS A 15 -45.60 -4.46 4.77
C LYS A 15 -45.12 -4.52 6.24
N GLY A 16 -46.02 -4.44 7.22
CA GLY A 16 -45.66 -4.46 8.65
C GLY A 16 -45.76 -5.83 9.35
N ALA A 17 -46.33 -6.86 8.70
CA ALA A 17 -46.65 -8.13 9.38
C ALA A 17 -45.63 -9.26 9.16
N VAL A 18 -44.60 -9.06 8.32
CA VAL A 18 -43.51 -10.06 8.12
C VAL A 18 -42.26 -9.71 8.95
N TRP A 19 -42.15 -8.48 9.45
CA TRP A 19 -41.04 -8.07 10.32
C TRP A 19 -41.29 -8.30 11.82
N LEU A 20 -42.51 -8.65 12.22
CA LEU A 20 -42.89 -8.85 13.62
C LEU A 20 -42.83 -10.31 14.08
N LEU A 21 -42.65 -11.27 13.16
CA LEU A 21 -42.57 -12.70 13.50
C LEU A 21 -41.12 -13.24 13.57
N VAL A 22 -40.13 -12.49 13.10
CA VAL A 22 -38.70 -12.81 13.26
C VAL A 22 -38.13 -12.24 14.58
N VAL A 23 -38.79 -11.22 15.16
CA VAL A 23 -38.40 -10.61 16.43
C VAL A 23 -38.89 -11.40 17.65
N LEU A 24 -39.83 -12.34 17.48
CA LEU A 24 -40.44 -13.10 18.59
C LEU A 24 -39.91 -14.54 18.77
N ILE A 25 -38.98 -15.01 17.93
CA ILE A 25 -38.34 -16.35 18.08
C ILE A 25 -36.87 -16.25 18.53
N MET A 26 -36.27 -15.05 18.55
CA MET A 26 -34.96 -14.81 19.19
C MET A 26 -35.09 -14.32 20.65
N ALA A 27 -36.23 -14.60 21.28
CA ALA A 27 -36.52 -14.26 22.68
C ALA A 27 -36.67 -15.51 23.57
N SER A 28 -35.88 -16.55 23.29
CA SER A 28 -35.75 -17.70 24.18
C SER A 28 -34.28 -18.10 24.32
N SER A 29 -33.82 -18.07 25.58
CA SER A 29 -32.50 -18.43 26.10
C SER A 29 -31.36 -17.42 25.91
N VAL A 30 -31.29 -16.41 26.78
CA VAL A 30 -30.24 -16.26 27.84
C VAL A 30 -30.80 -15.25 28.87
N PRO A 31 -30.76 -15.50 30.18
CA PRO A 31 -31.13 -14.49 31.17
C PRO A 31 -30.10 -13.35 31.13
N GLY A 32 -30.39 -12.28 30.39
CA GLY A 32 -29.65 -11.03 30.48
C GLY A 32 -29.96 -10.38 31.82
N ALA A 33 -29.11 -10.59 32.81
CA ALA A 33 -29.23 -9.89 34.08
C ALA A 33 -29.09 -8.38 33.81
N VAL A 34 -30.12 -7.62 34.19
CA VAL A 34 -30.10 -6.16 34.16
C VAL A 34 -29.34 -5.73 35.42
N PHE A 35 -28.10 -5.27 35.26
CA PHE A 35 -27.19 -4.96 36.36
C PHE A 35 -27.30 -3.48 36.81
N ALA A 36 -27.16 -3.23 38.12
CA ALA A 36 -27.38 -1.92 38.72
C ALA A 36 -26.22 -0.93 38.45
N GLN A 37 -26.53 0.28 37.97
CA GLN A 37 -25.59 1.38 37.76
C GLN A 37 -25.27 2.08 39.10
N TYR A 38 -24.01 2.45 39.34
CA TYR A 38 -23.67 3.28 40.51
C TYR A 38 -24.26 4.68 40.36
N ASP A 39 -24.90 5.21 41.40
CA ASP A 39 -25.40 6.58 41.41
C ASP A 39 -24.22 7.56 41.51
N VAL A 40 -23.71 8.03 40.36
CA VAL A 40 -22.59 8.97 40.28
C VAL A 40 -22.88 10.33 40.91
N SER A 41 -24.14 10.65 41.24
CA SER A 41 -24.47 11.87 42.00
C SER A 41 -23.91 11.85 43.43
N GLN A 42 -23.54 10.66 43.92
CA GLN A 42 -22.84 10.49 45.20
C GLN A 42 -21.37 10.94 45.16
N ASN A 43 -20.81 11.17 43.96
CA ASN A 43 -19.44 11.65 43.86
C ASN A 43 -19.32 13.10 44.31
N THR A 44 -18.26 13.41 45.06
CA THR A 44 -18.04 14.77 45.54
C THR A 44 -17.14 15.54 44.59
N TYR A 45 -16.02 14.95 44.19
CA TYR A 45 -14.93 15.63 43.48
C TYR A 45 -14.77 15.23 42.01
N ILE A 46 -15.28 14.07 41.59
CA ILE A 46 -15.11 13.56 40.23
C ILE A 46 -16.44 13.55 39.49
N ASP A 47 -16.43 14.15 38.30
CA ASP A 47 -17.56 14.18 37.39
C ASP A 47 -17.17 13.58 36.02
N ALA A 48 -18.13 12.93 35.38
CA ALA A 48 -18.05 12.42 34.02
C ALA A 48 -19.16 13.07 33.19
N LYS A 49 -18.79 13.99 32.29
CA LYS A 49 -19.75 14.73 31.44
C LYS A 49 -20.68 13.82 30.61
N THR A 50 -20.18 12.64 30.27
CA THR A 50 -20.90 11.58 29.56
C THR A 50 -20.47 10.26 30.17
N THR A 51 -21.34 9.25 30.18
CA THR A 51 -20.93 7.90 30.59
C THR A 51 -19.86 7.37 29.64
N PRO A 52 -18.63 7.10 30.11
CA PRO A 52 -17.60 6.48 29.29
C PRO A 52 -18.07 5.13 28.74
N SER A 53 -17.56 4.76 27.58
CA SER A 53 -17.82 3.45 26.98
C SER A 53 -16.53 2.78 26.55
N GLY A 54 -16.56 1.45 26.50
CA GLY A 54 -15.46 0.61 26.06
C GLY A 54 -15.95 -0.64 25.35
N LYS A 55 -15.05 -1.29 24.63
CA LYS A 55 -15.27 -2.60 24.01
C LYS A 55 -14.30 -3.60 24.61
N THR A 56 -14.78 -4.80 24.90
CA THR A 56 -13.94 -5.90 25.40
C THR A 56 -12.72 -6.11 24.50
N GLY A 57 -11.53 -6.25 25.10
CA GLY A 57 -10.26 -6.43 24.38
C GLY A 57 -9.68 -5.17 23.73
N GLU A 58 -10.38 -4.04 23.73
CA GLU A 58 -9.89 -2.74 23.23
C GLU A 58 -9.45 -1.83 24.38
N ARG A 59 -8.65 -0.82 24.07
CA ARG A 59 -8.23 0.21 25.04
C ARG A 59 -9.34 1.25 25.19
N ALA A 60 -9.92 1.36 26.38
CA ALA A 60 -10.90 2.40 26.69
C ALA A 60 -10.25 3.50 27.54
N THR A 61 -10.73 4.74 27.35
CA THR A 61 -10.22 5.92 28.03
C THR A 61 -11.37 6.64 28.73
N LEU A 62 -11.27 6.77 30.04
CA LEU A 62 -12.18 7.54 30.88
C LEU A 62 -11.73 9.00 30.86
N ASN A 63 -12.51 9.87 30.23
CA ASN A 63 -12.29 11.31 30.25
C ASN A 63 -13.12 11.92 31.38
N LEU A 64 -12.46 12.43 32.42
CA LEU A 64 -13.07 12.82 33.68
C LEU A 64 -12.66 14.23 34.08
N ILE A 65 -13.42 14.82 35.00
CA ILE A 65 -13.14 16.16 35.55
C ILE A 65 -13.05 16.06 37.06
N PHE A 66 -11.94 16.54 37.60
CA PHE A 66 -11.80 16.75 39.04
C PHE A 66 -12.16 18.20 39.37
N THR A 67 -13.03 18.43 40.36
CA THR A 67 -13.38 19.77 40.84
C THR A 67 -13.09 19.87 42.32
N ASN A 68 -12.24 20.83 42.73
CA ASN A 68 -11.95 21.04 44.13
C ASN A 68 -13.11 21.76 44.84
N LYS A 69 -14.04 20.98 45.40
CA LYS A 69 -15.17 21.48 46.21
C LYS A 69 -14.83 21.66 47.70
N SER A 70 -13.57 21.51 48.09
CA SER A 70 -13.15 21.71 49.49
C SER A 70 -13.06 23.20 49.83
N SER A 71 -12.89 23.54 51.11
CA SER A 71 -12.73 24.93 51.55
C SER A 71 -11.30 25.47 51.41
N GLN A 72 -10.37 24.72 50.81
CA GLN A 72 -8.95 25.08 50.71
C GLN A 72 -8.33 24.63 49.37
N ASP A 73 -7.17 25.17 49.04
CA ASP A 73 -6.37 24.72 47.90
C ASP A 73 -5.80 23.32 48.13
N LEU A 74 -5.96 22.43 47.17
CA LEU A 74 -5.41 21.07 47.22
C LEU A 74 -4.07 21.03 46.49
N LYS A 75 -3.02 20.52 47.16
CA LYS A 75 -1.68 20.37 46.58
C LYS A 75 -1.40 18.91 46.24
N GLY A 76 -0.61 18.67 45.18
CA GLY A 76 -0.17 17.32 44.80
C GLY A 76 -1.32 16.36 44.49
N VAL A 77 -2.43 16.85 43.94
CA VAL A 77 -3.60 16.04 43.60
C VAL A 77 -3.17 14.97 42.59
N THR A 78 -3.36 13.70 42.93
CA THR A 78 -3.03 12.55 42.09
C THR A 78 -4.24 11.62 42.05
N ILE A 79 -4.62 11.16 40.85
CA ILE A 79 -5.79 10.30 40.66
C ILE A 79 -5.36 9.00 39.96
N MET A 80 -5.86 7.87 40.44
CA MET A 80 -5.55 6.53 39.94
C MET A 80 -6.77 5.61 40.04
N PHE A 81 -6.73 4.47 39.37
CA PHE A 81 -7.63 3.37 39.69
C PHE A 81 -7.36 2.90 41.12
N ASP A 82 -8.43 2.64 41.88
CA ASP A 82 -8.30 2.04 43.20
C ASP A 82 -8.11 0.52 43.06
N GLN A 83 -7.02 0.01 43.62
CA GLN A 83 -6.69 -1.41 43.62
C GLN A 83 -7.60 -2.25 44.52
N GLY A 84 -8.41 -1.65 45.40
CA GLY A 84 -9.23 -2.37 46.38
C GLY A 84 -10.13 -3.44 45.74
N VAL A 85 -10.90 -3.06 44.72
CA VAL A 85 -11.82 -4.00 44.05
C VAL A 85 -11.09 -5.12 43.31
N ALA A 86 -9.98 -4.79 42.64
CA ALA A 86 -9.14 -5.77 41.97
C ALA A 86 -8.49 -6.76 42.95
N LYS A 87 -8.13 -6.28 44.15
CA LYS A 87 -7.56 -7.10 45.22
C LYS A 87 -8.62 -8.00 45.85
N ASP A 88 -9.81 -7.48 46.12
CA ASP A 88 -10.94 -8.25 46.65
C ASP A 88 -11.33 -9.37 45.66
N GLU A 89 -11.31 -9.08 44.34
CA GLU A 89 -11.53 -10.08 43.28
C GLU A 89 -10.45 -11.17 43.29
N TYR A 90 -9.18 -10.79 43.40
CA TYR A 90 -8.06 -11.75 43.46
C TYR A 90 -8.16 -12.65 44.71
N GLU A 91 -8.37 -12.05 45.89
CA GLU A 91 -8.46 -12.79 47.16
C GLU A 91 -9.68 -13.71 47.21
N ALA A 92 -10.81 -13.32 46.58
CA ALA A 92 -11.99 -14.17 46.45
C ALA A 92 -11.77 -15.42 45.58
N THR A 93 -10.73 -15.46 44.75
CA THR A 93 -10.39 -16.61 43.90
C THR A 93 -9.32 -17.54 44.51
N SER A 94 -8.69 -17.14 45.62
CA SER A 94 -7.51 -17.85 46.17
C SER A 94 -7.77 -18.73 47.40
N ASP A 95 -8.91 -18.64 48.10
CA ASP A 95 -9.22 -19.47 49.27
C ASP A 95 -10.61 -20.14 49.20
N ALA A 96 -10.67 -21.35 49.76
CA ALA A 96 -11.75 -22.36 49.81
C ALA A 96 -13.20 -21.90 49.60
N ALA A 97 -13.95 -22.77 48.89
CA ALA A 97 -15.41 -22.75 48.78
C ALA A 97 -16.13 -22.39 50.09
N ASP A 98 -16.70 -21.19 50.11
CA ASP A 98 -17.92 -20.90 50.84
C ASP A 98 -18.90 -20.27 49.83
N GLU A 99 -20.04 -20.93 49.60
CA GLU A 99 -20.99 -20.69 48.50
C GLU A 99 -21.79 -19.37 48.61
N THR A 100 -21.22 -18.32 49.21
CA THR A 100 -21.93 -17.04 49.43
C THR A 100 -21.21 -15.80 48.92
N THR A 101 -19.97 -15.88 48.45
CA THR A 101 -19.29 -14.71 47.86
C THR A 101 -19.67 -14.54 46.40
N THR A 102 -20.92 -14.16 46.16
CA THR A 102 -21.35 -13.65 44.86
C THR A 102 -20.67 -12.31 44.62
N VAL A 103 -19.55 -12.31 43.90
CA VAL A 103 -19.00 -11.06 43.35
C VAL A 103 -20.02 -10.56 42.34
N SER A 104 -20.88 -9.64 42.77
CA SER A 104 -21.81 -8.94 41.88
C SER A 104 -20.99 -8.35 40.73
N THR A 105 -21.44 -8.49 39.48
CA THR A 105 -20.73 -8.00 38.29
C THR A 105 -20.45 -6.48 38.33
N GLY A 106 -21.17 -5.71 39.16
CA GLY A 106 -20.89 -4.31 39.46
C GLY A 106 -19.65 -4.07 40.35
N SER A 107 -19.11 -5.13 40.93
CA SER A 107 -17.92 -5.19 41.80
C SER A 107 -16.69 -5.76 41.08
N MET A 108 -16.75 -5.98 39.77
CA MET A 108 -15.63 -6.53 38.99
C MET A 108 -14.81 -5.38 38.41
N PHE A 109 -13.48 -5.44 38.54
CA PHE A 109 -12.64 -4.38 37.98
C PHE A 109 -12.57 -4.53 36.45
N PRO A 110 -12.97 -3.51 35.66
CA PRO A 110 -13.26 -3.72 34.25
C PRO A 110 -12.05 -3.65 33.31
N PHE A 111 -10.86 -3.37 33.83
CA PHE A 111 -9.64 -3.25 33.04
C PHE A 111 -8.65 -4.37 33.35
N GLU A 112 -7.87 -4.77 32.35
CA GLU A 112 -6.76 -5.70 32.52
C GLU A 112 -5.70 -5.09 33.46
N ILE A 113 -5.16 -5.92 34.36
CA ILE A 113 -4.18 -5.50 35.36
C ILE A 113 -2.78 -5.77 34.82
N THR A 114 -2.00 -4.70 34.66
CA THR A 114 -0.57 -4.72 34.33
C THR A 114 0.22 -4.07 35.46
N SER A 115 1.56 -4.11 35.37
CA SER A 115 2.46 -3.47 36.34
C SER A 115 2.23 -1.96 36.51
N SER A 116 1.59 -1.30 35.54
CA SER A 116 1.32 0.15 35.54
C SER A 116 -0.17 0.51 35.67
N THR A 117 -1.09 -0.46 35.79
CA THR A 117 -2.54 -0.18 35.78
C THR A 117 -2.94 0.80 36.88
N PHE A 118 -2.33 0.71 38.05
CA PHE A 118 -2.66 1.55 39.21
C PHE A 118 -1.77 2.78 39.36
N ASP A 119 -1.00 3.14 38.34
CA ASP A 119 -0.14 4.33 38.37
C ASP A 119 -0.96 5.63 38.46
N GLY A 120 -0.41 6.59 39.20
CA GLY A 120 -1.05 7.86 39.51
C GLY A 120 -0.91 8.91 38.43
N LYS A 121 -2.03 9.50 38.00
CA LYS A 121 -2.01 10.72 37.20
C LYS A 121 -1.92 11.95 38.11
N LEU A 122 -0.76 12.59 38.10
CA LEU A 122 -0.52 13.85 38.83
C LEU A 122 -1.22 15.03 38.14
N LEU A 123 -2.13 15.70 38.87
CA LEU A 123 -2.81 16.92 38.47
C LEU A 123 -2.15 18.18 39.05
N GLY A 124 -1.34 18.05 40.10
CA GLY A 124 -0.63 19.16 40.72
C GLY A 124 -1.48 19.94 41.73
N ILE A 125 -1.39 21.27 41.71
CA ILE A 125 -2.16 22.14 42.62
C ILE A 125 -3.49 22.52 41.96
N ILE A 126 -4.59 22.36 42.69
CA ILE A 126 -5.96 22.74 42.27
C ILE A 126 -6.54 23.68 43.31
N LYS A 127 -6.79 24.94 42.93
CA LYS A 127 -7.31 25.95 43.87
C LYS A 127 -8.75 25.64 44.27
N GLN A 128 -9.20 26.22 45.38
CA GLN A 128 -10.58 26.12 45.81
C GLN A 128 -11.54 26.57 44.68
N GLY A 129 -12.51 25.72 44.33
CA GLY A 129 -13.50 25.97 43.29
C GLY A 129 -13.05 25.68 41.86
N ASP A 130 -11.75 25.45 41.62
CA ASP A 130 -11.21 25.16 40.29
C ASP A 130 -11.46 23.70 39.87
N SER A 131 -11.57 23.49 38.56
CA SER A 131 -11.70 22.17 37.93
C SER A 131 -10.54 21.88 36.98
N LYS A 132 -10.17 20.60 36.87
CA LYS A 132 -9.17 20.12 35.90
C LYS A 132 -9.61 18.81 35.28
N SER A 133 -9.58 18.76 33.94
CA SER A 133 -9.82 17.54 33.18
C SER A 133 -8.61 16.61 33.24
N PHE A 134 -8.88 15.31 33.27
CA PHE A 134 -7.85 14.27 33.22
C PHE A 134 -8.41 13.03 32.53
N SER A 135 -7.51 12.12 32.18
CA SER A 135 -7.91 10.82 31.65
C SER A 135 -7.15 9.68 32.31
N LEU A 136 -7.86 8.56 32.44
CA LEU A 136 -7.30 7.26 32.81
C LEU A 136 -7.69 6.27 31.73
N SER A 137 -6.77 5.37 31.38
CA SER A 137 -6.99 4.41 30.31
C SER A 137 -6.59 3.02 30.77
N GLY A 138 -7.33 2.03 30.33
CA GLY A 138 -7.01 0.62 30.53
C GLY A 138 -7.54 -0.18 29.36
N ARG A 139 -6.97 -1.37 29.14
CA ARG A 139 -7.56 -2.32 28.21
C ARG A 139 -8.76 -2.97 28.88
N VAL A 140 -9.92 -2.94 28.24
CA VAL A 140 -11.12 -3.56 28.79
C VAL A 140 -10.93 -5.07 28.75
N ARG A 141 -11.19 -5.70 29.89
CA ARG A 141 -11.17 -7.15 30.04
C ARG A 141 -12.03 -7.87 29.00
N ARG A 142 -11.49 -8.95 28.42
CA ARG A 142 -12.15 -9.72 27.36
C ARG A 142 -13.31 -10.59 27.86
N ASP A 143 -13.22 -11.01 29.12
CA ASP A 143 -14.16 -11.88 29.83
C ASP A 143 -15.45 -11.18 30.28
N LEU A 144 -15.51 -9.85 30.17
CA LEU A 144 -16.69 -9.10 30.61
C LEU A 144 -17.92 -9.36 29.73
N ALA A 145 -19.07 -9.50 30.39
CA ALA A 145 -20.36 -9.43 29.74
C ALA A 145 -20.65 -8.00 29.28
N GLU A 146 -21.56 -7.83 28.32
CA GLU A 146 -22.05 -6.50 27.98
C GLU A 146 -22.86 -5.93 29.15
N GLY A 147 -22.57 -4.69 29.55
CA GLY A 147 -23.22 -4.06 30.70
C GLY A 147 -22.49 -2.85 31.27
N TYR A 148 -23.07 -2.26 32.32
CA TYR A 148 -22.43 -1.21 33.11
C TYR A 148 -21.52 -1.80 34.18
N TYR A 149 -20.29 -1.29 34.25
CA TYR A 149 -19.31 -1.63 35.27
C TYR A 149 -18.89 -0.42 36.07
N THR A 150 -18.59 -0.62 37.36
CA THR A 150 -18.14 0.45 38.24
C THR A 150 -16.61 0.47 38.29
N VAL A 151 -16.02 1.60 37.93
CA VAL A 151 -14.59 1.86 38.04
C VAL A 151 -14.31 2.60 39.35
N PRO A 152 -13.63 1.99 40.32
CA PRO A 152 -13.26 2.66 41.56
C PRO A 152 -12.00 3.51 41.33
N LEU A 153 -12.00 4.72 41.89
CA LEU A 153 -10.94 5.71 41.77
C LEU A 153 -10.44 6.12 43.14
N LEU A 154 -9.12 6.28 43.26
CA LEU A 154 -8.46 6.83 44.43
C LEU A 154 -7.89 8.20 44.11
N VAL A 155 -8.28 9.20 44.91
CA VAL A 155 -7.73 10.55 44.88
C VAL A 155 -6.79 10.70 46.07
N LYS A 156 -5.54 11.10 45.81
CA LYS A 156 -4.57 11.52 46.82
C LYS A 156 -4.35 13.03 46.74
N ALA A 157 -4.16 13.66 47.89
CA ALA A 157 -3.73 15.05 48.01
C ALA A 157 -2.62 15.14 49.06
N SER A 158 -1.60 15.95 48.80
CA SER A 158 -0.41 16.10 49.64
C SER A 158 0.26 14.75 49.98
N GLY A 159 0.18 13.77 49.09
CA GLY A 159 0.77 12.43 49.27
C GLY A 159 -0.07 11.42 50.06
N SER A 160 -1.18 11.85 50.69
CA SER A 160 -2.08 10.99 51.46
C SER A 160 -3.37 10.69 50.71
N GLU A 161 -4.04 9.59 51.05
CA GLU A 161 -5.41 9.32 50.59
C GLU A 161 -6.32 10.48 51.00
N PHE A 162 -7.00 11.05 50.01
CA PHE A 162 -7.93 12.14 50.20
C PHE A 162 -9.37 11.64 50.12
N ARG A 163 -9.73 10.98 49.01
CA ARG A 163 -11.07 10.43 48.77
C ARG A 163 -11.05 9.23 47.82
N ARG A 164 -12.04 8.36 47.98
CA ARG A 164 -12.43 7.35 46.98
C ARG A 164 -13.68 7.82 46.26
N GLU A 165 -13.70 7.66 44.95
CA GLU A 165 -14.80 8.07 44.06
C GLU A 165 -15.06 6.92 43.08
N ARG A 166 -16.19 6.93 42.36
CA ARG A 166 -16.53 5.86 41.41
C ARG A 166 -17.08 6.41 40.11
N VAL A 167 -16.82 5.74 38.99
CA VAL A 167 -17.37 6.11 37.68
C VAL A 167 -17.96 4.88 37.02
N ASN A 168 -19.10 5.00 36.35
CA ASN A 168 -19.62 3.91 35.52
C ASN A 168 -18.99 3.91 34.13
N ILE A 169 -18.72 2.74 33.57
CA ILE A 169 -18.37 2.55 32.16
C ILE A 169 -19.34 1.56 31.51
N TRP A 170 -19.83 1.88 30.31
CA TRP A 170 -20.62 0.94 29.49
C TRP A 170 -19.70 0.09 28.63
N ILE A 171 -19.71 -1.22 28.83
CA ILE A 171 -18.89 -2.17 28.09
C ILE A 171 -19.76 -2.91 27.08
N THR A 172 -19.33 -2.92 25.81
CA THR A 172 -19.93 -3.73 24.73
C THR A 172 -18.99 -4.85 24.32
N LYS A 173 -19.53 -5.97 23.81
CA LYS A 173 -18.69 -7.04 23.25
C LYS A 173 -18.10 -6.63 21.90
N SER A 174 -16.80 -6.89 21.70
CA SER A 174 -16.17 -6.76 20.37
C SER A 174 -16.76 -7.79 19.40
N SER A 175 -17.29 -7.36 18.25
CA SER A 175 -17.94 -8.22 17.24
C SER A 175 -16.96 -8.89 16.24
N GLY A 176 -15.68 -9.00 16.57
CA GLY A 176 -14.64 -9.45 15.65
C GLY A 176 -14.06 -10.82 16.00
N THR A 177 -14.57 -11.87 15.37
CA THR A 177 -13.73 -13.02 14.99
C THR A 177 -12.80 -12.57 13.86
N THR A 178 -11.49 -12.52 14.14
CA THR A 178 -10.36 -12.34 13.20
C THR A 178 -10.22 -10.99 12.45
N ALA A 179 -8.97 -10.49 12.46
CA ALA A 179 -8.40 -9.34 11.75
C ALA A 179 -8.69 -7.93 12.32
N SER A 180 -7.81 -7.47 13.21
CA SER A 180 -7.47 -6.04 13.30
C SER A 180 -5.96 -5.89 13.21
N GLY A 181 -5.53 -5.17 12.18
CA GLY A 181 -4.16 -4.71 11.98
C GLY A 181 -3.79 -3.71 13.05
N SER A 182 -3.23 -4.23 14.14
CA SER A 182 -2.22 -3.60 14.98
C SER A 182 -1.65 -4.74 15.83
N THR A 183 -0.37 -5.04 15.70
CA THR A 183 0.34 -6.07 16.48
C THR A 183 0.52 -5.66 17.96
N GLN A 184 -0.43 -4.92 18.51
CA GLN A 184 -0.56 -4.59 19.93
C GLN A 184 -1.82 -5.30 20.45
N GLY A 185 -1.70 -6.58 20.80
CA GLY A 185 -2.81 -7.30 21.41
C GLY A 185 -2.80 -8.82 21.38
N THR A 186 -1.86 -9.44 20.66
CA THR A 186 -1.68 -10.90 20.59
C THR A 186 -0.46 -11.28 21.42
N ILE A 187 -0.57 -12.31 22.24
CA ILE A 187 0.58 -12.86 22.98
C ILE A 187 1.57 -13.42 21.94
N GLN A 188 2.83 -13.03 22.08
CA GLN A 188 3.91 -13.45 21.19
C GLN A 188 5.00 -14.13 22.02
N PHE A 189 5.58 -15.17 21.46
CA PHE A 189 6.66 -15.92 22.10
C PHE A 189 7.92 -15.90 21.26
N GLU A 190 9.04 -15.62 21.90
CA GLU A 190 10.38 -15.64 21.31
C GLU A 190 11.19 -16.78 21.93
N LEU A 191 11.78 -17.62 21.08
CA LEU A 191 12.57 -18.78 21.49
C LEU A 191 14.06 -18.50 21.28
N GLY A 192 14.88 -18.77 22.29
CA GLY A 192 16.35 -18.68 22.20
C GLY A 192 16.93 -17.27 22.28
N GLU A 193 16.16 -16.26 22.71
CA GLU A 193 16.67 -14.89 22.86
C GLU A 193 17.85 -14.84 23.85
N ASP A 194 18.91 -14.13 23.44
CA ASP A 194 20.21 -14.02 24.13
C ASP A 194 20.83 -15.37 24.52
N GLN A 195 20.58 -16.41 23.72
CA GLN A 195 21.07 -17.76 23.99
C GLN A 195 22.02 -18.24 22.90
N SER A 196 23.17 -18.81 23.30
CA SER A 196 24.01 -19.55 22.37
C SER A 196 23.30 -20.82 21.90
N THR A 197 23.47 -21.19 20.63
CA THR A 197 22.91 -22.43 20.08
C THR A 197 23.40 -23.62 20.88
N PRO A 198 22.50 -24.42 21.48
CA PRO A 198 22.89 -25.62 22.20
C PRO A 198 23.69 -26.57 21.31
N PHE A 199 24.72 -27.18 21.89
CA PHE A 199 25.64 -28.06 21.18
C PHE A 199 25.71 -29.43 21.87
N GLY A 200 25.61 -30.50 21.08
CA GLY A 200 25.76 -31.87 21.54
C GLY A 200 26.63 -32.71 20.61
N VAL A 201 27.30 -33.71 21.17
CA VAL A 201 28.22 -34.61 20.45
C VAL A 201 27.73 -36.05 20.63
N TYR A 202 27.52 -36.78 19.54
CA TYR A 202 27.19 -38.22 19.63
C TYR A 202 28.41 -39.01 20.17
N PRO A 203 28.23 -40.00 21.06
CA PRO A 203 26.98 -40.59 21.55
C PRO A 203 26.43 -39.99 22.85
N ASP A 204 26.91 -38.82 23.28
CA ASP A 204 26.52 -38.23 24.56
C ASP A 204 25.08 -37.70 24.54
N VAL A 205 24.46 -37.69 25.72
CA VAL A 205 23.14 -37.08 25.93
C VAL A 205 23.30 -35.56 25.93
N MET A 206 22.52 -34.90 25.08
CA MET A 206 22.48 -33.45 24.97
C MET A 206 21.48 -32.87 25.98
N ASN A 207 22.00 -32.20 27.01
CA ASN A 207 21.22 -31.45 27.98
C ASN A 207 21.25 -29.96 27.64
N TYR A 208 20.10 -29.33 27.50
CA TYR A 208 20.01 -27.89 27.23
C TYR A 208 18.73 -27.28 27.77
N ASN A 209 18.79 -25.99 28.11
CA ASN A 209 17.61 -25.19 28.36
C ASN A 209 17.25 -24.42 27.09
N MET A 210 15.97 -24.25 26.81
CA MET A 210 15.48 -23.32 25.80
C MET A 210 14.90 -22.10 26.49
N ASN A 211 15.48 -20.93 26.21
CA ASN A 211 14.91 -19.66 26.65
C ASN A 211 13.61 -19.41 25.90
N LEU A 212 12.52 -19.14 26.62
CA LEU A 212 11.26 -18.70 26.07
C LEU A 212 10.86 -17.39 26.71
N ARG A 213 10.72 -16.33 25.91
CA ARG A 213 10.18 -15.03 26.37
C ARG A 213 8.79 -14.83 25.82
N ASN A 214 7.84 -14.44 26.68
CA ASN A 214 6.63 -13.80 26.22
C ASN A 214 6.97 -12.34 25.87
N SER A 215 7.12 -12.03 24.58
CA SER A 215 7.53 -10.69 24.13
C SER A 215 6.38 -9.68 24.08
N SER A 216 5.17 -10.09 24.43
CA SER A 216 4.03 -9.19 24.59
C SER A 216 3.93 -8.65 26.03
N ASP A 217 3.15 -7.59 26.22
CA ASP A 217 2.81 -7.06 27.54
C ASP A 217 1.66 -7.81 28.22
N ILE A 218 1.14 -8.87 27.58
CA ILE A 218 -0.05 -9.61 28.02
C ILE A 218 0.39 -10.93 28.66
N THR A 219 -0.19 -11.27 29.81
CA THR A 219 0.12 -12.54 30.47
C THR A 219 -0.55 -13.72 29.77
N ALA A 220 0.22 -14.77 29.50
CA ALA A 220 -0.28 -16.03 28.96
C ALA A 220 -0.63 -17.01 30.09
N PHE A 221 -1.74 -17.72 29.98
CA PHE A 221 -2.22 -18.72 30.95
C PHE A 221 -2.28 -20.11 30.30
N ASP A 222 -2.20 -21.18 31.12
CA ASP A 222 -2.30 -22.58 30.66
C ASP A 222 -1.37 -22.86 29.47
N VAL A 223 -0.08 -22.55 29.64
CA VAL A 223 0.90 -22.59 28.56
C VAL A 223 1.49 -23.99 28.43
N ASN A 224 1.18 -24.66 27.33
CA ASN A 224 1.69 -25.98 26.98
C ASN A 224 2.65 -25.86 25.80
N ILE A 225 3.95 -26.01 26.08
CA ILE A 225 5.00 -26.02 25.05
C ILE A 225 5.24 -27.45 24.59
N ARG A 226 4.90 -27.73 23.34
CA ARG A 226 5.04 -29.05 22.70
C ARG A 226 6.18 -29.02 21.70
N MET A 227 7.20 -29.84 21.92
CA MET A 227 8.21 -30.11 20.90
C MET A 227 7.60 -31.00 19.82
N LYS A 228 7.71 -30.60 18.56
CA LYS A 228 7.31 -31.44 17.42
C LYS A 228 8.43 -32.45 17.15
N VAL A 229 8.15 -33.71 17.48
CA VAL A 229 9.05 -34.82 17.16
C VAL A 229 8.84 -35.26 15.71
N ASP A 230 9.93 -35.62 15.03
CA ASP A 230 9.89 -36.13 13.65
C ASP A 230 10.70 -37.42 13.54
N GLN A 231 10.21 -38.36 12.73
CA GLN A 231 10.95 -39.59 12.43
C GLN A 231 12.05 -39.36 11.40
N ASP A 232 11.92 -38.31 10.58
CA ASP A 232 12.89 -37.88 9.60
C ASP A 232 14.16 -37.34 10.28
N ILE A 233 15.25 -38.11 10.17
CA ILE A 233 16.56 -37.80 10.76
C ILE A 233 17.17 -36.49 10.22
N THR A 234 16.68 -35.97 9.09
CA THR A 234 17.14 -34.70 8.53
C THR A 234 16.46 -33.49 9.19
N LYS A 235 15.32 -33.72 9.86
CA LYS A 235 14.52 -32.68 10.52
C LYS A 235 14.62 -32.74 12.04
N PHE A 236 14.82 -33.93 12.61
CA PHE A 236 14.87 -34.13 14.05
C PHE A 236 16.03 -35.07 14.43
N PRO A 237 17.10 -34.57 15.08
CA PRO A 237 18.34 -35.32 15.25
C PRO A 237 18.36 -36.22 16.49
N PHE A 238 17.29 -36.26 17.28
CA PHE A 238 17.25 -36.94 18.59
C PHE A 238 16.43 -38.24 18.58
N ASP A 239 16.86 -39.23 19.36
CA ASP A 239 16.06 -40.41 19.65
C ASP A 239 14.79 -40.02 20.42
N ILE A 240 13.68 -40.67 20.08
CA ILE A 240 12.38 -40.42 20.71
C ILE A 240 12.22 -41.44 21.84
N ASN A 241 12.72 -41.10 23.03
CA ASN A 241 12.76 -42.00 24.18
C ASN A 241 11.66 -41.73 25.23
N ASP A 242 11.07 -40.54 25.24
CA ASP A 242 9.90 -40.22 26.07
C ASP A 242 8.60 -40.25 25.27
N GLY A 243 7.52 -40.70 25.91
CA GLY A 243 6.18 -40.68 25.34
C GLY A 243 5.57 -39.27 25.21
N ASN A 244 6.13 -38.26 25.89
CA ASN A 244 5.63 -36.89 25.84
C ASN A 244 6.71 -35.87 26.27
N TYR A 245 7.03 -34.92 25.38
CA TYR A 245 7.97 -33.82 25.65
C TYR A 245 7.28 -32.48 26.00
N THR A 246 5.96 -32.50 26.25
CA THR A 246 5.19 -31.30 26.59
C THR A 246 5.63 -30.76 27.94
N LYS A 247 5.90 -29.45 28.01
CA LYS A 247 6.18 -28.72 29.24
C LYS A 247 5.03 -27.76 29.53
N HIS A 248 4.44 -27.88 30.71
CA HIS A 248 3.30 -27.09 31.14
C HIS A 248 3.74 -26.01 32.13
N TYR A 249 3.17 -24.81 31.98
CA TYR A 249 3.33 -23.69 32.90
C TYR A 249 1.96 -23.03 33.11
N ASP A 250 1.55 -22.84 34.37
CA ASP A 250 0.26 -22.23 34.69
C ASP A 250 0.13 -20.83 34.10
N ARG A 251 1.25 -20.08 34.08
CA ARG A 251 1.28 -18.69 33.62
C ARG A 251 2.68 -18.22 33.21
N ILE A 252 2.75 -17.40 32.16
CA ILE A 252 3.95 -16.66 31.74
C ILE A 252 3.57 -15.18 31.54
N GLY A 253 4.03 -14.32 32.43
CA GLY A 253 3.77 -12.88 32.42
C GLY A 253 4.29 -12.18 31.16
N GLY A 254 3.73 -11.02 30.84
CA GLY A 254 4.24 -10.18 29.74
C GLY A 254 5.68 -9.75 30.00
N GLY A 255 6.55 -9.89 29.00
CA GLY A 255 7.99 -9.67 29.12
C GLY A 255 8.76 -10.73 29.92
N GLN A 256 8.07 -11.72 30.52
CA GLN A 256 8.72 -12.74 31.34
C GLN A 256 9.50 -13.73 30.47
N LYS A 257 10.74 -14.00 30.88
CA LYS A 257 11.61 -15.04 30.31
C LYS A 257 11.64 -16.25 31.25
N ILE A 258 11.48 -17.44 30.68
CA ILE A 258 11.61 -18.72 31.38
C ILE A 258 12.62 -19.62 30.65
N GLU A 259 13.19 -20.56 31.38
CA GLU A 259 14.10 -21.58 30.84
C GLU A 259 13.43 -22.95 30.85
N ILE A 260 13.37 -23.59 29.70
CA ILE A 260 12.68 -24.87 29.51
C ILE A 260 13.72 -25.98 29.30
N PRO A 261 13.89 -26.91 30.27
CA PRO A 261 14.92 -27.93 30.19
C PRO A 261 14.53 -29.10 29.27
N TYR A 262 15.48 -29.53 28.43
CA TYR A 262 15.42 -30.72 27.58
C TYR A 262 16.67 -31.58 27.75
N SER A 263 16.48 -32.89 27.64
CA SER A 263 17.54 -33.90 27.71
C SER A 263 17.25 -34.94 26.64
N MET A 264 18.16 -35.08 25.67
CA MET A 264 17.91 -35.86 24.45
C MET A 264 19.15 -36.63 24.01
N SER A 265 18.99 -37.90 23.65
CA SER A 265 20.05 -38.68 23.01
C SER A 265 20.10 -38.36 21.52
N ILE A 266 21.30 -38.15 20.98
CA ILE A 266 21.50 -37.91 19.54
C ILE A 266 21.41 -39.25 18.79
N ARG A 267 20.67 -39.31 17.68
CA ARG A 267 20.56 -40.54 16.88
C ARG A 267 21.90 -40.88 16.24
N LYS A 268 22.25 -42.16 16.22
CA LYS A 268 23.48 -42.65 15.58
C LYS A 268 23.62 -42.24 14.10
N GLU A 269 22.51 -42.19 13.38
CA GLU A 269 22.52 -42.03 11.91
C GLU A 269 22.46 -40.58 11.41
N VAL A 270 22.36 -39.58 12.30
CA VAL A 270 22.32 -38.16 11.90
C VAL A 270 23.71 -37.65 11.56
N TYR A 271 23.79 -36.62 10.72
CA TYR A 271 25.05 -36.00 10.36
C TYR A 271 25.39 -34.83 11.27
N SER A 272 26.66 -34.42 11.30
CA SER A 272 27.05 -33.13 11.89
C SER A 272 26.30 -31.98 11.21
N GLY A 273 25.73 -31.06 11.99
CA GLY A 273 24.97 -29.93 11.44
C GLY A 273 24.09 -29.18 12.43
N TYR A 274 23.37 -28.19 11.91
CA TYR A 274 22.34 -27.43 12.63
C TYR A 274 20.96 -27.97 12.26
N TYR A 275 20.15 -28.27 13.28
CA TYR A 275 18.83 -28.84 13.11
C TYR A 275 17.76 -27.89 13.66
N PRO A 276 16.75 -27.51 12.86
CA PRO A 276 15.62 -26.71 13.33
C PRO A 276 14.63 -27.60 14.09
N ILE A 277 14.41 -27.34 15.37
CA ILE A 277 13.42 -28.02 16.20
C ILE A 277 12.17 -27.14 16.27
N SER A 278 11.06 -27.63 15.73
CA SER A 278 9.78 -26.91 15.78
C SER A 278 9.06 -27.14 17.11
N PHE A 279 8.44 -26.09 17.62
CA PHE A 279 7.63 -26.09 18.81
C PHE A 279 6.25 -25.51 18.52
N VAL A 280 5.23 -26.08 19.15
CA VAL A 280 3.87 -25.54 19.21
C VAL A 280 3.61 -25.14 20.65
N ILE A 281 3.28 -23.88 20.88
CA ILE A 281 2.94 -23.33 22.18
C ILE A 281 1.43 -23.11 22.18
N GLU A 282 0.71 -23.92 22.93
CA GLU A 282 -0.72 -23.74 23.18
C GLU A 282 -0.87 -22.91 24.45
N TYR A 283 -1.68 -21.85 24.42
CA TYR A 283 -1.84 -20.94 25.55
C TYR A 283 -3.21 -20.28 25.52
N ARG A 284 -3.61 -19.65 26.62
CA ARG A 284 -4.82 -18.83 26.70
C ARG A 284 -4.44 -17.39 27.05
N ASP A 285 -5.24 -16.45 26.58
CA ASP A 285 -5.11 -15.03 26.93
C ASP A 285 -5.76 -14.68 28.28
N SER A 286 -6.49 -15.63 28.86
CA SER A 286 -7.19 -15.54 30.14
C SER A 286 -7.44 -16.96 30.70
N THR A 287 -7.75 -17.07 31.99
CA THR A 287 -7.97 -18.37 32.67
C THR A 287 -9.13 -19.17 32.09
N GLU A 288 -10.12 -18.51 31.50
CA GLU A 288 -11.29 -19.14 30.85
C GLU A 288 -11.29 -18.98 29.33
N GLY A 289 -10.23 -18.41 28.76
CA GLY A 289 -10.12 -18.12 27.33
C GLY A 289 -9.99 -19.37 26.46
N ASP A 290 -10.26 -19.18 25.17
CA ASP A 290 -10.01 -20.20 24.14
C ASP A 290 -8.52 -20.51 24.02
N ILE A 291 -8.19 -21.76 23.70
CA ILE A 291 -6.82 -22.19 23.44
C ILE A 291 -6.34 -21.57 22.12
N GLN A 292 -5.31 -20.73 22.22
CA GLN A 292 -4.57 -20.13 21.12
C GLN A 292 -3.28 -20.90 20.88
N LYS A 293 -2.70 -20.75 19.68
CA LYS A 293 -1.47 -21.43 19.28
C LYS A 293 -0.46 -20.45 18.72
N ALA A 294 0.80 -20.62 19.12
CA ALA A 294 1.96 -20.03 18.49
C ALA A 294 2.93 -21.13 18.06
N GLU A 295 3.68 -20.88 17.00
CA GLU A 295 4.72 -21.80 16.52
C GLU A 295 6.07 -21.10 16.56
N GLY A 296 7.10 -21.86 16.91
CA GLY A 296 8.47 -21.36 16.99
C GLY A 296 9.47 -22.40 16.51
N ILE A 297 10.61 -21.94 16.02
CA ILE A 297 11.73 -22.80 15.63
C ILE A 297 12.91 -22.45 16.53
N PHE A 298 13.54 -23.48 17.09
CA PHE A 298 14.75 -23.34 17.88
C PHE A 298 15.83 -24.27 17.32
N PHE A 299 17.03 -23.74 17.10
CA PHE A 299 18.11 -24.50 16.50
C PHE A 299 18.95 -25.21 17.55
N VAL A 300 19.36 -26.43 17.23
CA VAL A 300 20.38 -27.18 17.97
C VAL A 300 21.51 -27.56 17.03
N LYS A 301 22.74 -27.61 17.54
CA LYS A 301 23.92 -28.07 16.80
C LYS A 301 24.31 -29.45 17.28
N VAL A 302 24.49 -30.36 16.34
CA VAL A 302 24.93 -31.74 16.60
C VAL A 302 26.26 -31.97 15.89
N GLN A 303 27.19 -32.63 16.58
CA GLN A 303 28.39 -33.24 15.99
C GLN A 303 28.24 -34.76 16.01
N ASN A 304 28.35 -35.40 14.86
CA ASN A 304 28.32 -36.86 14.72
C ASN A 304 29.20 -37.27 13.52
N LYS A 305 28.75 -38.20 12.66
CA LYS A 305 29.40 -38.50 11.39
C LYS A 305 29.26 -37.32 10.45
N GLU A 306 30.33 -36.99 9.73
CA GLU A 306 30.28 -36.00 8.67
C GLU A 306 29.46 -36.56 7.50
N LYS A 307 28.67 -35.69 6.87
CA LYS A 307 27.98 -36.07 5.64
C LYS A 307 29.04 -36.21 4.55
N GLU A 308 29.15 -37.39 3.94
CA GLU A 308 29.86 -37.48 2.65
C GLU A 308 29.17 -36.50 1.71
N SER A 309 29.91 -35.48 1.28
CA SER A 309 29.36 -34.32 0.61
C SER A 309 28.89 -34.67 -0.80
N GLU A 310 27.65 -35.10 -0.94
CA GLU A 310 26.88 -34.71 -2.12
C GLU A 310 26.49 -33.25 -1.91
N THR A 311 27.03 -32.36 -2.76
CA THR A 311 27.04 -30.88 -2.73
C THR A 311 28.25 -30.25 -2.02
N LYS A 312 29.29 -29.97 -2.82
CA LYS A 312 30.26 -28.90 -2.55
C LYS A 312 29.48 -27.59 -2.44
N GLU A 313 29.70 -26.83 -1.36
CA GLU A 313 29.24 -25.45 -1.25
C GLU A 313 29.76 -24.62 -2.43
N PHE A 314 28.88 -23.78 -2.96
CA PHE A 314 29.16 -22.85 -4.05
C PHE A 314 30.33 -21.92 -3.69
N ASN A 315 31.48 -22.15 -4.32
CA ASN A 315 32.50 -21.13 -4.45
C ASN A 315 32.25 -20.43 -5.79
N ALA A 316 32.01 -19.12 -5.77
CA ALA A 316 31.82 -18.31 -6.98
C ALA A 316 33.05 -18.33 -7.93
N ASN A 317 34.16 -18.93 -7.49
CA ASN A 317 35.38 -19.17 -8.26
C ASN A 317 35.62 -20.65 -8.64
N ASP A 318 34.62 -21.54 -8.56
CA ASP A 318 34.79 -22.92 -9.02
C ASP A 318 34.91 -22.94 -10.55
N ARG A 319 36.17 -22.93 -11.03
CA ARG A 319 36.56 -22.91 -12.44
C ARG A 319 36.19 -24.19 -13.21
N SER A 320 35.36 -25.06 -12.66
CA SER A 320 34.94 -26.32 -13.30
C SER A 320 33.48 -26.31 -13.83
N LYS A 321 32.67 -25.29 -13.47
CA LYS A 321 31.33 -25.07 -14.03
C LYS A 321 31.38 -24.00 -15.12
N ALA A 322 30.77 -24.27 -16.27
CA ALA A 322 30.64 -23.25 -17.31
C ALA A 322 29.67 -22.15 -16.85
N ARG A 323 29.92 -20.91 -17.26
CA ARG A 323 29.09 -19.74 -16.93
C ARG A 323 28.45 -19.22 -18.20
N LEU A 324 27.18 -19.52 -18.41
CA LEU A 324 26.43 -18.96 -19.52
C LEU A 324 25.79 -17.64 -19.07
N ILE A 325 25.86 -16.63 -19.93
CA ILE A 325 25.28 -15.30 -19.69
C ILE A 325 24.62 -14.79 -20.96
N VAL A 326 23.76 -13.79 -20.80
CA VAL A 326 23.32 -12.93 -21.89
C VAL A 326 24.33 -11.78 -22.01
N ASP A 327 25.15 -11.77 -23.05
CA ASP A 327 26.12 -10.68 -23.35
C ASP A 327 25.39 -9.41 -23.82
N GLY A 328 24.25 -9.59 -24.48
CA GLY A 328 23.35 -8.52 -24.92
C GLY A 328 22.08 -9.07 -25.57
N PHE A 329 21.15 -8.19 -25.89
CA PHE A 329 19.98 -8.53 -26.69
C PHE A 329 19.59 -7.40 -27.62
N GLU A 330 18.90 -7.76 -28.70
CA GLU A 330 18.35 -6.83 -29.67
C GLU A 330 16.92 -7.22 -30.01
N THR A 331 16.08 -6.22 -30.31
CA THR A 331 14.72 -6.45 -30.82
C THR A 331 14.56 -5.85 -32.21
N ASN A 332 13.79 -6.51 -33.06
CA ASN A 332 13.39 -5.99 -34.35
C ASN A 332 11.85 -6.06 -34.49
N PRO A 333 11.13 -4.92 -34.49
CA PRO A 333 11.64 -3.54 -34.45
C PRO A 333 12.37 -3.18 -33.14
N ALA A 334 13.23 -2.16 -33.18
CA ALA A 334 14.04 -1.71 -32.03
C ALA A 334 13.19 -1.22 -30.84
N THR A 335 11.95 -0.80 -31.10
CA THR A 335 10.97 -0.47 -30.06
C THR A 335 9.83 -1.48 -30.12
N VAL A 336 9.60 -2.18 -29.03
CA VAL A 336 8.51 -3.15 -28.91
C VAL A 336 7.24 -2.43 -28.49
N TYR A 337 6.20 -2.51 -29.30
CA TYR A 337 4.88 -1.97 -28.97
C TYR A 337 3.92 -3.09 -28.53
N ALA A 338 3.08 -2.77 -27.55
CA ALA A 338 2.03 -3.68 -27.10
C ALA A 338 1.05 -4.02 -28.24
N GLY A 339 0.82 -5.31 -28.46
CA GLY A 339 -0.02 -5.86 -29.52
C GLY A 339 0.74 -6.32 -30.76
N ASP A 340 1.96 -5.81 -30.95
CA ASP A 340 2.77 -6.06 -32.15
C ASP A 340 3.71 -7.25 -31.97
N GLU A 341 4.10 -7.82 -33.11
CA GLU A 341 5.16 -8.83 -33.19
C GLU A 341 6.54 -8.18 -33.20
N PHE A 342 7.51 -8.87 -32.62
CA PHE A 342 8.92 -8.51 -32.69
C PHE A 342 9.79 -9.77 -32.68
N GLU A 343 10.96 -9.68 -33.31
CA GLU A 343 12.01 -10.69 -33.21
C GLU A 343 12.98 -10.29 -32.10
N LEU A 344 13.19 -11.17 -31.12
CA LEU A 344 14.20 -11.03 -30.08
C LEU A 344 15.44 -11.84 -30.48
N THR A 345 16.59 -11.20 -30.52
CA THR A 345 17.90 -11.85 -30.65
C THR A 345 18.63 -11.74 -29.31
N LEU A 346 18.89 -12.87 -28.65
CA LEU A 346 19.71 -12.94 -27.44
C LEU A 346 21.13 -13.40 -27.81
N HIS A 347 22.15 -12.62 -27.43
CA HIS A 347 23.55 -12.99 -27.61
C HIS A 347 24.01 -13.79 -26.38
N MET A 348 23.89 -15.12 -26.47
CA MET A 348 24.26 -16.02 -25.38
C MET A 348 25.76 -16.30 -25.42
N LYS A 349 26.45 -16.10 -24.30
CA LYS A 349 27.91 -16.23 -24.19
C LYS A 349 28.30 -17.17 -23.08
N ASN A 350 29.28 -18.02 -23.35
CA ASN A 350 30.01 -18.71 -22.29
C ASN A 350 31.11 -17.79 -21.76
N ALA A 351 30.87 -17.17 -20.60
CA ALA A 351 31.77 -16.25 -19.93
C ALA A 351 32.86 -16.94 -19.09
N SER A 352 33.02 -18.27 -19.20
CA SER A 352 34.13 -18.98 -18.57
C SER A 352 35.45 -18.73 -19.30
N GLU A 353 36.56 -18.71 -18.56
CA GLU A 353 37.91 -18.53 -19.12
C GLU A 353 38.39 -19.77 -19.91
N ASN A 354 38.08 -20.97 -19.44
CA ASN A 354 38.61 -22.22 -19.99
C ASN A 354 37.66 -23.43 -19.85
N VAL A 355 36.38 -23.21 -19.58
CA VAL A 355 35.37 -24.27 -19.40
C VAL A 355 34.39 -24.27 -20.55
N THR A 356 34.18 -25.42 -21.17
CA THR A 356 33.18 -25.61 -22.25
C THR A 356 31.85 -26.05 -21.66
N ALA A 357 30.75 -25.51 -22.18
CA ALA A 357 29.39 -26.01 -21.95
C ALA A 357 28.94 -26.89 -23.13
N SER A 358 28.16 -27.92 -22.86
CA SER A 358 27.60 -28.84 -23.87
C SER A 358 26.15 -29.21 -23.56
N ASN A 359 25.41 -29.75 -24.53
CA ASN A 359 24.00 -30.14 -24.38
C ASN A 359 23.14 -28.99 -23.81
N ILE A 360 23.30 -27.80 -24.39
CA ILE A 360 22.73 -26.57 -23.86
C ILE A 360 21.29 -26.45 -24.38
N LEU A 361 20.34 -26.25 -23.47
CA LEU A 361 18.96 -25.92 -23.74
C LEU A 361 18.66 -24.57 -23.11
N PHE A 362 18.35 -23.59 -23.96
CA PHE A 362 17.80 -22.32 -23.54
C PHE A 362 16.29 -22.37 -23.64
N SER A 363 15.58 -22.07 -22.56
CA SER A 363 14.12 -21.99 -22.52
C SER A 363 13.69 -20.60 -22.05
N LEU A 364 12.73 -19.99 -22.74
CA LEU A 364 12.24 -18.65 -22.43
C LEU A 364 10.94 -18.71 -21.65
N GLU A 365 10.93 -18.03 -20.50
CA GLU A 365 9.78 -17.89 -19.62
C GLU A 365 9.42 -16.40 -19.51
N SER A 366 8.29 -16.00 -20.08
CA SER A 366 7.76 -14.64 -19.96
C SER A 366 7.20 -14.39 -18.56
N GLU A 367 7.40 -13.18 -18.04
CA GLU A 367 6.61 -12.64 -16.93
C GLU A 367 5.12 -12.81 -17.21
N LYS A 368 4.35 -13.12 -16.17
CA LYS A 368 2.90 -13.21 -16.22
C LYS A 368 2.26 -12.07 -15.44
N VAL A 369 1.25 -11.45 -16.02
CA VAL A 369 0.37 -10.50 -15.34
C VAL A 369 -1.04 -11.06 -15.44
N THR A 370 -1.73 -11.17 -14.30
CA THR A 370 -3.07 -11.79 -14.24
C THR A 370 -3.12 -13.16 -14.95
N GLU A 371 -2.14 -14.02 -14.65
CA GLU A 371 -1.95 -15.36 -15.21
C GLU A 371 -1.65 -15.45 -16.72
N SER A 372 -1.66 -14.34 -17.45
CA SER A 372 -1.34 -14.29 -18.88
C SER A 372 0.11 -13.90 -19.10
N ALA A 373 0.81 -14.62 -19.96
CA ALA A 373 2.17 -14.26 -20.37
C ALA A 373 2.15 -12.93 -21.12
N VAL A 374 3.09 -12.05 -20.78
CA VAL A 374 3.28 -10.75 -21.45
C VAL A 374 3.75 -10.94 -22.89
N PHE A 375 4.69 -11.87 -23.09
CA PHE A 375 5.23 -12.24 -24.39
C PHE A 375 4.82 -13.66 -24.76
N THR A 376 4.25 -13.83 -25.95
CA THR A 376 3.85 -15.14 -26.49
C THR A 376 4.62 -15.46 -27.76
N THR A 377 4.92 -16.73 -27.99
CA THR A 377 5.51 -17.22 -29.25
C THR A 377 4.40 -17.79 -30.11
N ASP A 378 4.10 -17.16 -31.25
CA ASP A 378 2.93 -17.52 -32.07
C ASP A 378 3.12 -18.88 -32.77
N GLU A 379 4.33 -19.20 -33.25
CA GLU A 379 4.61 -20.42 -34.03
C GLU A 379 5.97 -21.09 -33.72
N SER A 380 6.78 -20.52 -32.83
CA SER A 380 8.12 -21.05 -32.51
C SER A 380 8.16 -21.71 -31.13
N SER A 381 9.02 -22.72 -30.99
CA SER A 381 9.39 -23.28 -29.69
C SER A 381 10.04 -22.17 -28.86
N SER A 382 9.59 -21.98 -27.61
CA SER A 382 10.25 -21.09 -26.65
C SER A 382 11.60 -21.63 -26.17
N SER A 383 12.07 -22.74 -26.74
CA SER A 383 13.35 -23.35 -26.40
C SER A 383 14.23 -23.63 -27.62
N VAL A 384 15.53 -23.35 -27.46
CA VAL A 384 16.57 -23.53 -28.49
C VAL A 384 17.69 -24.40 -27.92
N VAL A 385 18.15 -25.37 -28.72
CA VAL A 385 19.23 -26.29 -28.35
C VAL A 385 20.53 -25.87 -29.03
N VAL A 386 21.61 -25.83 -28.26
CA VAL A 386 22.97 -25.59 -28.73
C VAL A 386 23.87 -26.73 -28.26
N ASN A 387 24.52 -27.41 -29.20
CA ASN A 387 25.31 -28.61 -28.88
C ASN A 387 26.49 -28.30 -27.94
N SER A 388 27.21 -27.20 -28.18
CA SER A 388 28.36 -26.81 -27.37
C SER A 388 28.70 -25.33 -27.51
N LEU A 389 29.16 -24.71 -26.43
CA LEU A 389 29.77 -23.38 -26.40
C LEU A 389 31.11 -23.44 -25.66
N GLY A 390 32.21 -23.23 -26.37
CA GLY A 390 33.53 -23.09 -25.79
C GLY A 390 33.69 -21.82 -24.96
N ALA A 391 34.75 -21.76 -24.16
CA ALA A 391 35.10 -20.57 -23.39
C ALA A 391 35.18 -19.30 -24.26
N GLY A 392 34.48 -18.24 -23.84
CA GLY A 392 34.39 -16.96 -24.56
C GLY A 392 33.52 -16.96 -25.82
N GLN A 393 32.98 -18.10 -26.26
CA GLN A 393 32.16 -18.16 -27.47
C GLN A 393 30.76 -17.57 -27.24
N VAL A 394 30.22 -16.96 -28.31
CA VAL A 394 28.89 -16.36 -28.37
C VAL A 394 28.06 -17.08 -29.43
N THR A 395 26.77 -17.24 -29.17
CA THR A 395 25.77 -17.71 -30.14
C THR A 395 24.50 -16.88 -30.04
N ASP A 396 23.84 -16.69 -31.18
CA ASP A 396 22.58 -15.96 -31.23
C ASP A 396 21.40 -16.91 -31.07
N VAL A 397 20.49 -16.57 -30.16
CA VAL A 397 19.20 -17.23 -29.98
C VAL A 397 18.12 -16.27 -30.48
N LYS A 398 17.50 -16.60 -31.61
CA LYS A 398 16.47 -15.77 -32.24
C LYS A 398 15.09 -16.36 -32.03
N VAL A 399 14.18 -15.57 -31.47
CA VAL A 399 12.80 -16.00 -31.19
C VAL A 399 11.84 -14.89 -31.61
N LYS A 400 10.82 -15.27 -32.38
CA LYS A 400 9.71 -14.37 -32.71
C LYS A 400 8.66 -14.41 -31.61
N MET A 401 8.34 -13.25 -31.07
CA MET A 401 7.40 -13.07 -29.98
C MET A 401 6.37 -11.99 -30.32
N ARG A 402 5.24 -12.01 -29.63
CA ARG A 402 4.23 -10.96 -29.63
C ARG A 402 4.07 -10.41 -28.23
N ALA A 403 4.07 -9.09 -28.09
CA ALA A 403 3.69 -8.44 -26.84
C ALA A 403 2.15 -8.39 -26.75
N GLY A 404 1.57 -8.80 -25.63
CA GLY A 404 0.12 -8.78 -25.45
C GLY A 404 -0.46 -7.37 -25.64
N ALA A 405 -1.54 -7.20 -26.40
CA ALA A 405 -2.16 -5.88 -26.62
C ALA A 405 -2.70 -5.22 -25.33
N TRP A 406 -2.94 -6.04 -24.30
CA TRP A 406 -3.45 -5.63 -22.99
C TRP A 406 -2.36 -5.11 -22.04
N VAL A 407 -1.08 -5.36 -22.33
CA VAL A 407 0.04 -5.05 -21.42
C VAL A 407 0.24 -3.55 -21.28
N ASP A 408 0.55 -3.07 -20.08
CA ASP A 408 0.83 -1.66 -19.82
C ASP A 408 2.21 -1.26 -20.35
N GLN A 409 2.43 0.04 -20.57
CA GLN A 409 3.76 0.54 -20.91
C GLN A 409 4.68 0.46 -19.69
N ARG A 410 5.64 -0.47 -19.73
CA ARG A 410 6.75 -0.60 -18.76
C ARG A 410 7.78 -1.61 -19.26
N THR A 411 8.79 -1.86 -18.43
CA THR A 411 9.74 -2.94 -18.63
C THR A 411 9.20 -4.25 -18.05
N TYR A 412 9.36 -5.34 -18.80
CA TYR A 412 8.92 -6.68 -18.43
C TYR A 412 10.10 -7.65 -18.42
N ALA A 413 10.08 -8.57 -17.47
CA ALA A 413 11.11 -9.60 -17.34
C ALA A 413 10.85 -10.77 -18.30
N LEU A 414 11.89 -11.19 -19.00
CA LEU A 414 11.97 -12.44 -19.74
C LEU A 414 13.07 -13.29 -19.09
N THR A 415 12.71 -14.42 -18.53
CA THR A 415 13.68 -15.33 -17.90
C THR A 415 14.17 -16.33 -18.94
N VAL A 416 15.48 -16.39 -19.12
CA VAL A 416 16.17 -17.44 -19.86
C VAL A 416 16.58 -18.51 -18.86
N VAL A 417 15.94 -19.68 -18.95
CA VAL A 417 16.31 -20.88 -18.19
C VAL A 417 17.33 -21.64 -19.02
N GLU A 418 18.50 -21.85 -18.46
CA GLU A 418 19.64 -22.47 -19.12
C GLU A 418 19.87 -23.84 -18.49
N LYS A 419 19.75 -24.90 -19.28
CA LYS A 419 20.15 -26.25 -18.86
C LYS A 419 21.34 -26.71 -19.68
N PHE A 420 22.43 -27.12 -19.04
CA PHE A 420 23.65 -27.51 -19.75
C PHE A 420 24.50 -28.49 -18.96
N ASP A 421 25.39 -29.17 -19.67
CA ASP A 421 26.45 -29.98 -19.10
C ASP A 421 27.78 -29.20 -19.07
N SER A 422 28.47 -29.29 -17.93
CA SER A 422 29.88 -28.92 -17.72
C SER A 422 30.71 -30.17 -17.40
N PRO A 423 32.05 -30.08 -17.31
CA PRO A 423 32.91 -31.24 -17.03
C PRO A 423 32.53 -32.03 -15.76
N GLU A 424 32.34 -31.34 -14.62
CA GLU A 424 31.99 -31.97 -13.33
C GLU A 424 30.47 -31.91 -13.03
N PHE A 425 29.67 -31.23 -13.86
CA PHE A 425 28.25 -30.99 -13.60
C PHE A 425 27.40 -31.40 -14.78
N LYS A 426 26.52 -32.38 -14.59
CA LYS A 426 25.54 -32.80 -15.60
C LYS A 426 24.18 -32.18 -15.30
N ASN A 427 23.48 -31.72 -16.33
CA ASN A 427 22.19 -31.04 -16.23
C ASN A 427 22.19 -29.86 -15.24
N ALA A 428 23.26 -29.06 -15.24
CA ALA A 428 23.28 -27.80 -14.49
C ALA A 428 22.16 -26.89 -14.98
N GLU A 429 21.44 -26.26 -14.05
CA GLU A 429 20.36 -25.32 -14.35
C GLU A 429 20.71 -23.94 -13.78
N GLU A 430 20.67 -22.92 -14.63
CA GLU A 430 20.83 -21.51 -14.25
C GLU A 430 19.71 -20.66 -14.88
N LYS A 431 19.49 -19.47 -14.32
CA LYS A 431 18.47 -18.54 -14.81
C LYS A 431 19.07 -17.16 -14.96
N VAL A 432 18.85 -16.55 -16.12
CA VAL A 432 19.24 -15.17 -16.43
C VAL A 432 17.99 -14.39 -16.78
N ILE A 433 17.90 -13.13 -16.32
CA ILE A 433 16.74 -12.27 -16.57
C ILE A 433 17.14 -11.18 -17.56
N VAL A 434 16.35 -11.04 -18.61
CA VAL A 434 16.43 -9.96 -19.60
C VAL A 434 15.23 -9.05 -19.42
N ASN A 435 15.45 -7.74 -19.46
CA ASN A 435 14.43 -6.73 -19.22
C ASN A 435 14.06 -6.06 -20.55
N ILE A 436 12.86 -6.35 -21.06
CA ILE A 436 12.39 -5.86 -22.36
C ILE A 436 11.39 -4.72 -22.13
N PRO A 437 11.70 -3.48 -22.57
CA PRO A 437 10.76 -2.36 -22.48
C PRO A 437 9.66 -2.49 -23.53
N VAL A 438 8.40 -2.39 -23.10
CA VAL A 438 7.23 -2.36 -23.99
C VAL A 438 6.60 -0.98 -23.92
N ARG A 439 6.38 -0.38 -25.10
CA ARG A 439 5.72 0.91 -25.26
C ARG A 439 4.28 0.74 -25.73
N GLN A 440 3.47 1.76 -25.50
CA GLN A 440 2.12 1.88 -26.04
C GLN A 440 2.09 3.00 -27.07
N VAL A 441 1.38 2.78 -28.18
CA VAL A 441 1.17 3.84 -29.17
C VAL A 441 0.21 4.87 -28.57
N PRO A 442 0.62 6.14 -28.39
CA PRO A 442 -0.30 7.17 -27.96
C PRO A 442 -1.36 7.40 -29.04
N ARG A 443 -2.61 7.63 -28.63
CA ARG A 443 -3.72 7.88 -29.58
C ARG A 443 -4.50 9.09 -29.13
N ILE A 444 -4.77 9.97 -30.07
CA ILE A 444 -5.47 11.22 -29.85
C ILE A 444 -6.59 11.35 -30.89
N ASN A 445 -7.71 11.91 -30.46
CA ASN A 445 -8.81 12.26 -31.35
C ASN A 445 -9.31 13.66 -31.01
N THR A 446 -9.66 14.45 -32.01
CA THR A 446 -10.23 15.80 -31.81
C THR A 446 -11.74 15.75 -31.97
N GLY A 447 -12.46 16.55 -31.17
CA GLY A 447 -13.86 16.84 -31.46
C GLY A 447 -14.02 17.77 -32.67
N THR A 448 -15.25 18.21 -32.92
CA THR A 448 -15.56 19.26 -33.89
C THR A 448 -14.82 20.55 -33.48
N ILE A 449 -14.17 21.19 -34.45
CA ILE A 449 -13.52 22.47 -34.22
C ILE A 449 -14.49 23.59 -34.52
N GLU A 450 -14.78 24.40 -33.49
CA GLU A 450 -15.68 25.54 -33.57
C GLU A 450 -14.86 26.82 -33.66
N VAL A 451 -15.11 27.62 -34.69
CA VAL A 451 -14.49 28.93 -34.89
C VAL A 451 -15.61 29.97 -34.81
N SER A 452 -15.48 30.96 -33.93
CA SER A 452 -16.54 31.94 -33.72
C SER A 452 -15.99 33.34 -33.40
N PRO A 453 -16.29 34.35 -34.24
CA PRO A 453 -16.88 34.23 -35.58
C PRO A 453 -15.90 33.61 -36.61
N ASP A 454 -16.42 32.93 -37.63
CA ASP A 454 -15.63 32.31 -38.72
C ASP A 454 -15.26 33.30 -39.84
N SER A 455 -15.71 34.56 -39.73
CA SER A 455 -15.35 35.68 -40.59
C SER A 455 -15.12 36.94 -39.75
N VAL A 456 -13.98 37.59 -39.96
CA VAL A 456 -13.55 38.78 -39.19
C VAL A 456 -12.87 39.81 -40.09
N ASN A 457 -12.80 41.06 -39.64
CA ASN A 457 -11.97 42.08 -40.27
C ASN A 457 -10.53 42.02 -39.73
N VAL A 458 -9.57 42.53 -40.51
CA VAL A 458 -8.20 42.76 -40.02
C VAL A 458 -8.23 43.60 -38.74
N GLY A 459 -7.52 43.16 -37.71
CA GLY A 459 -7.49 43.79 -36.39
C GLY A 459 -8.51 43.25 -35.38
N SER A 460 -9.46 42.41 -35.81
CA SER A 460 -10.39 41.71 -34.93
C SER A 460 -9.86 40.34 -34.47
N GLU A 461 -10.51 39.78 -33.45
CA GLU A 461 -10.19 38.47 -32.89
C GLU A 461 -11.34 37.47 -33.14
N THR A 462 -10.99 36.20 -33.29
CA THR A 462 -11.92 35.07 -33.29
C THR A 462 -11.52 34.07 -32.21
N ASN A 463 -12.48 33.35 -31.66
CA ASN A 463 -12.20 32.28 -30.72
C ASN A 463 -12.29 30.91 -31.40
N VAL A 464 -11.32 30.04 -31.13
CA VAL A 464 -11.31 28.65 -31.60
C VAL A 464 -11.41 27.71 -30.41
N MET A 465 -12.45 26.88 -30.40
CA MET A 465 -12.72 25.92 -29.33
C MET A 465 -12.87 24.50 -29.86
N PHE A 466 -12.22 23.54 -29.20
CA PHE A 466 -12.45 22.11 -29.45
C PHE A 466 -11.87 21.22 -28.35
N PRO A 467 -12.48 20.05 -28.09
CA PRO A 467 -11.91 19.07 -27.19
C PRO A 467 -10.87 18.20 -27.92
N ILE A 468 -9.84 17.82 -27.17
CA ILE A 468 -8.83 16.84 -27.53
C ILE A 468 -8.99 15.65 -26.59
N ASN A 469 -9.34 14.50 -27.13
CA ASN A 469 -9.57 13.27 -26.40
C ASN A 469 -8.34 12.36 -26.49
N ASN A 470 -7.82 11.92 -25.35
CA ASN A 470 -6.80 10.87 -25.32
C ASN A 470 -7.49 9.49 -25.40
N THR A 471 -7.44 8.87 -26.57
CA THR A 471 -8.01 7.54 -26.83
C THR A 471 -6.97 6.43 -26.66
N GLY A 472 -5.74 6.76 -26.26
CA GLY A 472 -4.66 5.83 -25.98
C GLY A 472 -4.68 5.31 -24.55
N LYS A 473 -3.67 4.52 -24.21
CA LYS A 473 -3.45 3.94 -22.87
C LYS A 473 -2.42 4.70 -22.03
N VAL A 474 -1.74 5.70 -22.61
CA VAL A 474 -0.66 6.46 -21.97
C VAL A 474 -1.07 7.89 -21.73
N LEU A 475 -0.50 8.50 -20.68
CA LEU A 475 -0.64 9.92 -20.39
C LEU A 475 0.01 10.75 -21.50
N LEU A 476 -0.73 11.70 -22.07
CA LEU A 476 -0.16 12.71 -22.95
C LEU A 476 0.32 13.87 -22.09
N TYR A 477 1.62 14.15 -22.10
CA TYR A 477 2.19 15.28 -21.36
C TYR A 477 2.20 16.54 -22.22
N ASN A 478 2.10 17.70 -21.58
CA ASN A 478 2.33 19.01 -22.20
C ASN A 478 1.66 19.18 -23.57
N VAL A 479 0.36 18.88 -23.65
CA VAL A 479 -0.39 19.00 -24.90
C VAL A 479 -0.47 20.47 -25.29
N MET A 480 0.02 20.77 -26.48
CA MET A 480 0.14 22.10 -27.07
C MET A 480 -0.57 22.11 -28.42
N VAL A 481 -1.28 23.20 -28.69
CA VAL A 481 -1.93 23.45 -29.98
C VAL A 481 -1.38 24.74 -30.55
N ASN A 482 -0.86 24.69 -31.77
CA ASN A 482 -0.37 25.87 -32.47
C ASN A 482 -1.23 26.15 -33.70
N PHE A 483 -1.58 27.42 -33.87
CA PHE A 483 -2.35 27.93 -35.00
C PHE A 483 -1.41 28.69 -35.93
N VAL A 484 -1.34 28.26 -37.18
CA VAL A 484 -0.41 28.80 -38.18
C VAL A 484 -1.16 29.07 -39.48
N GLY A 485 -1.10 30.32 -39.94
CA GLY A 485 -1.60 30.74 -41.25
C GLY A 485 -1.22 32.19 -41.53
N ASP A 486 -1.16 32.56 -42.79
CA ASP A 486 -0.62 33.86 -43.23
C ASP A 486 -1.52 35.05 -42.83
N SER A 487 -2.82 34.80 -42.63
CA SER A 487 -3.83 35.81 -42.31
C SER A 487 -3.94 36.11 -40.81
N ILE A 488 -3.27 35.35 -39.94
CA ILE A 488 -3.37 35.46 -38.49
C ILE A 488 -2.01 35.70 -37.84
N GLN A 489 -2.02 36.31 -36.65
CA GLN A 489 -0.86 36.27 -35.78
C GLN A 489 -0.67 34.83 -35.28
N PRO A 490 0.53 34.23 -35.35
CA PRO A 490 0.79 32.92 -34.77
C PRO A 490 0.37 32.87 -33.30
N ALA A 491 -0.43 31.86 -32.95
CA ALA A 491 -1.00 31.70 -31.63
C ALA A 491 -0.83 30.26 -31.14
N SER A 492 -0.79 30.08 -29.82
CA SER A 492 -0.63 28.77 -29.19
C SER A 492 -1.53 28.66 -27.96
N SER A 493 -2.09 27.46 -27.73
CA SER A 493 -2.85 27.14 -26.54
C SER A 493 -2.24 25.93 -25.82
N TYR A 494 -2.01 26.07 -24.52
CA TYR A 494 -1.52 25.00 -23.65
C TYR A 494 -2.70 24.31 -22.98
N VAL A 495 -2.91 23.05 -23.32
CA VAL A 495 -4.02 22.23 -22.81
C VAL A 495 -3.61 21.50 -21.53
N GLY A 496 -2.31 21.30 -21.31
CA GLY A 496 -1.78 20.56 -20.16
C GLY A 496 -1.69 19.06 -20.40
N ASN A 497 -1.71 18.27 -19.33
CA ASN A 497 -1.61 16.81 -19.42
C ASN A 497 -3.01 16.19 -19.59
N ILE A 498 -3.15 15.22 -20.50
CA ILE A 498 -4.43 14.54 -20.76
C ILE A 498 -4.29 13.04 -20.46
N LYS A 499 -4.94 12.56 -19.39
CA LYS A 499 -4.90 11.15 -18.99
C LYS A 499 -5.64 10.24 -19.98
N PRO A 500 -5.33 8.92 -20.00
CA PRO A 500 -6.08 7.97 -20.81
C PRO A 500 -7.59 8.05 -20.57
N GLY A 501 -8.36 8.21 -21.64
CA GLY A 501 -9.81 8.33 -21.60
C GLY A 501 -10.35 9.71 -21.19
N GLU A 502 -9.50 10.69 -20.87
CA GLU A 502 -9.90 12.06 -20.56
C GLU A 502 -9.80 12.98 -21.78
N ALA A 503 -10.44 14.15 -21.67
CA ALA A 503 -10.43 15.20 -22.67
C ALA A 503 -9.81 16.49 -22.11
N GLY A 504 -8.94 17.12 -22.91
CA GLY A 504 -8.48 18.50 -22.68
C GLY A 504 -9.22 19.45 -23.62
N ASN A 505 -9.57 20.65 -23.17
CA ASN A 505 -10.27 21.62 -24.00
C ASN A 505 -9.30 22.69 -24.49
N VAL A 506 -9.35 22.95 -25.79
CA VAL A 506 -8.68 24.07 -26.42
C VAL A 506 -9.64 25.24 -26.41
N ASP A 507 -9.15 26.38 -25.91
CA ASP A 507 -9.81 27.67 -25.98
C ASP A 507 -8.71 28.68 -26.35
N ALA A 508 -8.81 29.26 -27.54
CA ALA A 508 -7.72 30.04 -28.14
C ALA A 508 -8.26 31.25 -28.89
N MET A 509 -7.87 32.44 -28.44
CA MET A 509 -8.14 33.69 -29.13
C MET A 509 -7.11 33.89 -30.25
N ILE A 510 -7.58 34.07 -31.47
CA ILE A 510 -6.76 34.23 -32.68
C ILE A 510 -7.01 35.63 -33.26
N SER A 511 -5.94 36.41 -33.41
CA SER A 511 -6.02 37.77 -33.97
C SER A 511 -5.74 37.76 -35.47
N ALA A 512 -6.63 38.39 -36.25
CA ALA A 512 -6.48 38.54 -37.70
C ALA A 512 -5.57 39.74 -38.03
N ILE A 513 -4.57 39.52 -38.89
CA ILE A 513 -3.54 40.54 -39.22
C ILE A 513 -3.47 40.88 -40.71
N ALA A 514 -3.96 40.01 -41.58
CA ALA A 514 -3.94 40.22 -43.02
C ALA A 514 -5.20 39.61 -43.66
N PRO A 515 -5.72 40.20 -44.75
CA PRO A 515 -6.83 39.62 -45.48
C PRO A 515 -6.47 38.24 -46.05
N THR A 516 -7.44 37.35 -46.09
CA THR A 516 -7.28 36.02 -46.69
C THR A 516 -7.17 36.15 -48.21
N ALA A 517 -6.08 35.62 -48.78
CA ALA A 517 -5.87 35.60 -50.23
C ALA A 517 -6.42 34.33 -50.91
N ASP A 518 -6.75 33.31 -50.13
CA ASP A 518 -7.18 31.97 -50.55
C ASP A 518 -8.46 31.53 -49.79
N ASP A 519 -8.71 30.23 -49.67
CA ASP A 519 -9.86 29.65 -48.96
C ASP A 519 -9.82 29.86 -47.42
N GLY A 520 -8.93 30.72 -46.90
CA GLY A 520 -8.87 31.10 -45.49
C GLY A 520 -8.42 29.95 -44.57
N LYS A 521 -7.57 29.06 -45.07
CA LYS A 521 -7.16 27.85 -44.33
C LYS A 521 -6.08 28.16 -43.29
N ILE A 522 -6.37 27.82 -42.04
CA ILE A 522 -5.43 27.88 -40.92
C ILE A 522 -5.08 26.46 -40.49
N LYS A 523 -3.77 26.18 -40.35
CA LYS A 523 -3.27 24.92 -39.82
C LYS A 523 -3.32 24.91 -38.30
N VAL A 524 -3.84 23.82 -37.76
CA VAL A 524 -3.87 23.53 -36.33
C VAL A 524 -2.94 22.34 -36.08
N LEU A 525 -1.84 22.61 -35.40
CA LEU A 525 -0.78 21.64 -35.14
C LEU A 525 -0.83 21.23 -33.67
N ILE A 526 -1.22 19.97 -33.42
CA ILE A 526 -1.34 19.44 -32.06
C ILE A 526 -0.11 18.58 -31.75
N THR A 527 0.61 18.92 -30.69
CA THR A 527 1.79 18.19 -30.21
C THR A 527 1.63 17.82 -28.75
N TYR A 528 2.25 16.72 -28.34
CA TYR A 528 2.32 16.30 -26.94
C TYR A 528 3.70 15.71 -26.65
N GLU A 529 4.06 15.60 -25.38
CA GLU A 529 5.27 14.93 -24.92
C GLU A 529 4.96 13.52 -24.41
N ASP A 530 5.89 12.61 -24.63
CA ASP A 530 5.90 11.29 -23.97
C ASP A 530 6.48 11.36 -22.55
N GLU A 531 6.55 10.23 -21.85
CA GLU A 531 7.12 10.15 -20.49
C GLU A 531 8.60 10.56 -20.40
N ASN A 532 9.31 10.59 -21.53
CA ASN A 532 10.72 10.99 -21.62
C ASN A 532 10.88 12.46 -22.02
N GLY A 533 9.77 13.22 -22.14
CA GLY A 533 9.77 14.60 -22.60
C GLY A 533 10.04 14.74 -24.11
N THR A 534 9.91 13.66 -24.88
CA THR A 534 10.08 13.71 -26.33
C THR A 534 8.79 14.19 -26.97
N VAL A 535 8.88 15.28 -27.73
CA VAL A 535 7.73 15.87 -28.45
C VAL A 535 7.32 14.98 -29.63
N SER A 536 6.02 14.73 -29.76
CA SER A 536 5.41 13.96 -30.84
C SER A 536 5.55 14.66 -32.19
N GLU A 537 5.40 13.89 -33.27
CA GLU A 537 5.09 14.51 -34.57
C GLU A 537 3.74 15.26 -34.46
N PRO A 538 3.59 16.44 -35.11
CA PRO A 538 2.36 17.20 -35.03
C PRO A 538 1.20 16.48 -35.72
N VAL A 539 0.08 16.35 -35.02
CA VAL A 539 -1.19 15.97 -35.64
C VAL A 539 -1.77 17.22 -36.31
N GLU A 540 -1.77 17.24 -37.64
CA GLU A 540 -2.29 18.36 -38.42
C GLU A 540 -3.81 18.28 -38.57
N LYS A 541 -4.49 19.39 -38.29
CA LYS A 541 -5.89 19.67 -38.62
C LYS A 541 -5.96 21.00 -39.37
N GLU A 542 -7.06 21.21 -40.08
CA GLU A 542 -7.33 22.46 -40.79
C GLU A 542 -8.62 23.08 -40.25
N ILE A 543 -8.63 24.40 -40.12
CA ILE A 543 -9.84 25.20 -39.88
C ILE A 543 -9.92 26.31 -40.94
N THR A 544 -11.11 26.87 -41.11
CA THR A 544 -11.34 27.98 -42.03
C THR A 544 -11.67 29.24 -41.24
N LEU A 545 -10.99 30.34 -41.56
CA LEU A 545 -11.25 31.68 -41.04
C LEU A 545 -11.10 32.67 -42.19
N MET A 546 -12.18 33.37 -42.55
CA MET A 546 -12.13 34.41 -43.56
C MET A 546 -11.75 35.75 -42.94
N VAL A 547 -10.78 36.46 -43.54
CA VAL A 547 -10.36 37.79 -43.08
C VAL A 547 -10.56 38.81 -44.18
N SER A 548 -11.43 39.79 -43.94
CA SER A 548 -11.67 40.92 -44.84
C SER A 548 -10.89 42.17 -44.42
N GLU A 549 -10.62 43.05 -45.38
CA GLU A 549 -10.15 44.40 -45.06
C GLU A 549 -11.19 45.12 -44.20
N ALA A 550 -10.73 45.90 -43.22
CA ALA A 550 -11.63 46.73 -42.44
C ALA A 550 -12.29 47.75 -43.37
N GLU A 551 -13.62 47.75 -43.44
CA GLU A 551 -14.34 48.82 -44.12
C GLU A 551 -13.97 50.14 -43.41
N GLU A 552 -13.31 51.05 -44.14
CA GLU A 552 -13.26 52.44 -43.71
C GLU A 552 -14.71 52.89 -43.60
N SER A 553 -15.18 53.00 -42.35
CA SER A 553 -16.46 53.62 -42.07
C SER A 553 -16.30 55.07 -42.48
N ASP A 554 -16.73 55.40 -43.70
CA ASP A 554 -16.93 56.77 -44.16
C ASP A 554 -18.01 57.38 -43.27
N PHE A 555 -17.61 57.87 -42.10
CA PHE A 555 -18.41 58.77 -41.30
C PHE A 555 -18.45 60.11 -42.03
N GLY A 556 -19.29 60.14 -43.06
CA GLY A 556 -19.66 61.35 -43.76
C GLY A 556 -20.22 62.39 -42.78
N GLY A 557 -19.76 63.62 -42.97
CA GLY A 557 -20.57 64.85 -42.88
C GLY A 557 -21.20 65.25 -41.54
N GLU A 558 -20.76 66.43 -41.08
CA GLU A 558 -21.48 67.43 -40.25
C GLU A 558 -21.52 67.24 -38.72
N ASP A 559 -20.77 68.08 -37.98
CA ASP A 559 -21.23 69.39 -37.44
C ASP A 559 -20.11 69.97 -36.52
N PRO A 560 -19.53 71.15 -36.80
CA PRO A 560 -18.42 71.70 -35.99
C PRO A 560 -18.78 72.21 -34.59
N ASN A 561 -20.02 72.06 -34.10
CA ASN A 561 -20.44 72.72 -32.86
C ASN A 561 -21.25 71.90 -31.85
N ALA A 562 -21.14 70.58 -31.83
CA ALA A 562 -21.72 69.74 -30.79
C ALA A 562 -20.66 69.23 -29.80
N LEU A 563 -20.52 69.93 -28.66
CA LEU A 563 -19.95 69.33 -27.44
C LEU A 563 -21.03 68.49 -26.75
N PRO A 564 -20.66 67.27 -26.31
CA PRO A 564 -21.01 66.86 -24.97
C PRO A 564 -19.75 66.42 -24.20
N THR A 565 -19.57 67.04 -23.04
CA THR A 565 -18.61 66.65 -22.01
C THR A 565 -19.12 65.47 -21.16
N ASP A 566 -18.16 64.77 -20.56
CA ASP A 566 -18.23 63.77 -19.49
C ASP A 566 -18.58 62.31 -19.83
N THR A 567 -17.55 61.60 -20.31
CA THR A 567 -17.16 60.29 -19.75
C THR A 567 -15.63 60.24 -19.58
N ASP A 568 -15.21 59.84 -18.38
CA ASP A 568 -13.83 59.75 -17.91
C ASP A 568 -13.05 58.63 -18.65
N PRO A 569 -11.87 58.91 -19.25
CA PRO A 569 -11.06 57.89 -19.90
C PRO A 569 -10.22 57.12 -18.88
N GLN A 570 -10.69 55.96 -18.44
CA GLN A 570 -9.86 55.00 -17.70
C GLN A 570 -8.80 54.35 -18.62
N GLY A 571 -7.62 54.95 -18.61
CA GLY A 571 -6.30 54.32 -18.58
C GLY A 571 -6.10 52.94 -19.23
N PHE A 572 -5.99 52.88 -20.56
CA PHE A 572 -5.32 51.77 -21.27
C PHE A 572 -4.19 52.21 -22.21
N ALA A 573 -3.83 53.50 -22.24
CA ALA A 573 -2.87 54.03 -23.20
C ALA A 573 -1.39 53.97 -22.76
N LYS A 574 -1.08 53.65 -21.49
CA LYS A 574 0.28 53.86 -20.94
C LYS A 574 1.22 52.64 -20.89
N TYR A 575 0.77 51.43 -21.21
CA TYR A 575 1.61 50.22 -21.12
C TYR A 575 1.77 49.42 -22.42
N ARG A 576 1.22 49.93 -23.54
CA ARG A 576 1.31 49.30 -24.87
C ARG A 576 2.76 48.98 -25.27
N ASN A 577 3.72 49.84 -24.96
CA ASN A 577 5.12 49.65 -25.40
C ASN A 577 5.97 48.77 -24.47
N VAL A 578 5.48 48.43 -23.27
CA VAL A 578 6.25 47.63 -22.28
C VAL A 578 5.79 46.17 -22.26
N ILE A 579 4.51 45.89 -22.55
CA ILE A 579 3.98 44.52 -22.64
C ILE A 579 4.36 43.84 -23.97
N ILE A 580 4.50 44.63 -25.06
CA ILE A 580 4.94 44.15 -26.37
C ILE A 580 6.41 43.66 -26.33
N ALA A 581 7.28 44.26 -25.51
CA ALA A 581 8.68 43.85 -25.40
C ALA A 581 8.88 42.51 -24.67
N SER A 582 8.04 42.18 -23.67
CA SER A 582 8.13 40.92 -22.91
C SER A 582 7.54 39.72 -23.66
N VAL A 583 6.50 39.94 -24.49
CA VAL A 583 5.86 38.88 -25.29
C VAL A 583 6.73 38.50 -26.50
N ILE A 584 7.47 39.44 -27.08
CA ILE A 584 8.41 39.18 -28.20
C ILE A 584 9.58 38.27 -27.78
N VAL A 585 10.07 38.36 -26.53
CA VAL A 585 11.19 37.53 -26.06
C VAL A 585 10.76 36.08 -25.81
N VAL A 586 9.54 35.85 -25.31
CA VAL A 586 8.98 34.51 -25.11
C VAL A 586 8.58 33.87 -26.46
N LEU A 587 8.03 34.66 -27.39
CA LEU A 587 7.74 34.22 -28.77
C LEU A 587 9.00 33.91 -29.58
N ALA A 588 10.10 34.65 -29.38
CA ALA A 588 11.37 34.38 -30.05
C ALA A 588 11.99 33.04 -29.61
N VAL A 589 11.89 32.66 -28.33
CA VAL A 589 12.43 31.38 -27.85
C VAL A 589 11.61 30.19 -28.35
N GLY A 590 10.27 30.31 -28.40
CA GLY A 590 9.38 29.27 -28.93
C GLY A 590 9.50 29.06 -30.45
N THR A 591 9.59 30.15 -31.21
CA THR A 591 9.76 30.09 -32.68
C THR A 591 11.15 29.58 -33.07
N ILE A 592 12.22 29.95 -32.34
CA ILE A 592 13.57 29.40 -32.57
C ILE A 592 13.62 27.91 -32.22
N GLY A 593 12.99 27.46 -31.13
CA GLY A 593 12.89 26.05 -30.76
C GLY A 593 12.20 25.20 -31.84
N GLY A 594 11.03 25.63 -32.31
CA GLY A 594 10.26 24.92 -33.35
C GLY A 594 10.99 24.87 -34.71
N VAL A 595 11.62 25.98 -35.12
CA VAL A 595 12.39 26.04 -36.38
C VAL A 595 13.69 25.21 -36.32
N ILE A 596 14.37 25.14 -35.16
CA ILE A 596 15.56 24.30 -34.98
C ILE A 596 15.19 22.82 -35.04
N VAL A 597 14.08 22.41 -34.41
CA VAL A 597 13.59 21.04 -34.46
C VAL A 597 13.20 20.66 -35.90
N TRP A 598 12.46 21.52 -36.59
CA TRP A 598 12.07 21.30 -37.98
C TRP A 598 13.28 21.20 -38.93
N LYS A 599 14.30 22.07 -38.77
CA LYS A 599 15.56 21.98 -39.54
C LYS A 599 16.40 20.74 -39.20
N ARG A 600 16.40 20.27 -37.95
CA ARG A 600 17.11 19.02 -37.56
C ARG A 600 16.42 17.77 -38.13
N ILE A 601 15.08 17.76 -38.20
CA ILE A 601 14.32 16.66 -38.80
C ILE A 601 14.55 16.62 -40.32
N LYS A 602 14.57 17.78 -40.97
CA LYS A 602 14.84 17.85 -42.42
C LYS A 602 16.26 17.37 -42.76
N LYS A 603 17.27 17.80 -41.99
CA LYS A 603 18.65 17.30 -42.14
C LYS A 603 18.78 15.80 -41.93
N LYS A 604 18.08 15.23 -40.93
CA LYS A 604 18.12 13.77 -40.69
C LYS A 604 17.49 12.96 -41.83
N LYS A 605 16.44 13.48 -42.47
CA LYS A 605 15.85 12.87 -43.68
C LYS A 605 16.80 12.98 -44.87
N GLU A 606 17.45 14.12 -45.06
CA GLU A 606 18.43 14.34 -46.14
C GLU A 606 19.69 13.47 -45.98
N THR A 607 20.26 13.32 -44.78
CA THR A 607 21.39 12.38 -44.55
C THR A 607 20.99 10.90 -44.64
N ALA A 608 19.76 10.54 -44.25
CA ALA A 608 19.29 9.16 -44.40
C ALA A 608 19.01 8.82 -45.88
N GLU A 609 18.55 9.77 -46.68
CA GLU A 609 18.38 9.60 -48.13
C GLU A 609 19.71 9.65 -48.89
N GLU A 610 20.72 10.40 -48.43
CA GLU A 610 22.08 10.39 -49.00
C GLU A 610 22.86 9.11 -48.64
N GLU A 611 22.72 8.57 -47.42
CA GLU A 611 23.35 7.29 -47.05
C GLU A 611 22.73 6.09 -47.79
N ILE A 612 21.43 6.12 -48.09
CA ILE A 612 20.77 5.06 -48.89
C ILE A 612 21.13 5.15 -50.39
N ASN A 613 21.37 6.35 -50.93
CA ASN A 613 21.76 6.51 -52.34
C ASN A 613 23.25 6.30 -52.61
N HIS A 614 24.10 6.26 -51.58
CA HIS A 614 25.52 5.94 -51.72
C HIS A 614 25.85 4.45 -51.54
N GLU A 615 24.85 3.61 -51.26
CA GLU A 615 24.96 2.16 -51.07
C GLU A 615 24.09 1.33 -52.06
N ILE A 616 23.83 1.88 -53.27
CA ILE A 616 23.31 1.15 -54.45
C ILE A 616 24.36 1.06 -55.54
#